data_AF-A0A7J3X6P3-F1
#
_entry.id   AF-A0A7J3X6P3-F1
#
_cell.length_a   1.000
_cell.length_b   1.000
_cell.length_c   1.000
_cell.angle_alpha   90.00
_cell.angle_beta   90.00
_cell.angle_gamma   90.00
#
_symmetry.space_group_name_H-M   'P 1'
#
loop_
_entity.id
_entity.type
_entity.pdbx_description
1 polymer ?
#
loop_
_entity_poly.entity_id
_entity_poly.type
_entity_poly.pdbx_seq_one_letter_code
_entity_poly.pdbx_strand_id
1 'polypeptide(L)'
;MGVNYKAAYVLQLGFRYLPEFVSEMKKTLEAQIARGYRPRGGRNIFARILSLAPLVVPVTISATLSIYDIADAMELRGFGERQCHTWYRRLQMEKADKALALASAAALLVY
;
A
#
# COMPACT_ATOMS: atom_id res chain seq x y z
N MET A 1 -8.86 -15.93 15.10
CA MET A 1 -9.61 -14.81 14.49
C MET A 1 -9.70 -15.09 12.99
N GLY A 2 -10.89 -15.38 12.49
CA GLY A 2 -11.14 -15.85 11.11
C GLY A 2 -10.99 -14.80 10.02
N VAL A 3 -10.09 -13.83 10.16
CA VAL A 3 -9.74 -12.92 9.07
C VAL A 3 -8.83 -13.70 8.12
N ASN A 4 -9.21 -13.73 6.84
CA ASN A 4 -8.43 -14.43 5.83
C ASN A 4 -6.99 -13.87 5.81
N TYR A 5 -5.98 -14.72 6.04
CA TYR A 5 -4.57 -14.30 6.09
C TYR A 5 -4.16 -13.54 4.83
N LYS A 6 -4.79 -13.87 3.69
CA LYS A 6 -4.59 -13.19 2.40
C LYS A 6 -4.93 -11.70 2.49
N ALA A 7 -5.99 -11.33 3.22
CA ALA A 7 -6.37 -9.93 3.39
C ALA A 7 -5.32 -9.15 4.20
N ALA A 8 -4.85 -9.72 5.31
CA ALA A 8 -3.79 -9.11 6.12
C ALA A 8 -2.49 -8.98 5.31
N TYR A 9 -2.16 -9.99 4.50
CA TYR A 9 -1.00 -9.96 3.63
C TYR A 9 -1.10 -8.89 2.53
N VAL A 10 -2.22 -8.79 1.83
CA VAL A 10 -2.47 -7.76 0.81
C VAL A 10 -2.36 -6.36 1.42
N LEU A 11 -2.91 -6.14 2.62
CA LEU A 11 -2.78 -4.87 3.32
C LEU A 11 -1.33 -4.56 3.67
N GLN A 12 -0.60 -5.50 4.27
CA GLN A 12 0.82 -5.33 4.61
C GLN A 12 1.65 -5.01 3.37
N LEU A 13 1.40 -5.71 2.27
CA LEU A 13 2.08 -5.52 1.01
C LEU A 13 1.76 -4.15 0.41
N GLY A 14 0.49 -3.74 0.44
CA GLY A 14 0.04 -2.41 0.02
C GLY A 14 0.75 -1.30 0.77
N PHE A 15 0.83 -1.38 2.11
CA PHE A 15 1.56 -0.38 2.91
C PHE A 15 3.06 -0.36 2.62
N ARG A 16 3.67 -1.52 2.33
CA ARG A 16 5.08 -1.61 1.97
C ARG A 16 5.38 -0.95 0.62
N TYR A 17 4.52 -1.12 -0.38
CA TYR A 17 4.73 -0.58 -1.73
C TYR A 17 4.18 0.82 -1.93
N LEU A 18 3.34 1.33 -1.03
CA LEU A 18 2.81 2.69 -1.12
C LEU A 18 3.91 3.77 -1.26
N PRO A 19 5.02 3.75 -0.49
CA PRO A 19 6.09 4.74 -0.65
C PRO A 19 6.80 4.63 -2.01
N GLU A 20 6.96 3.41 -2.52
CA GLU A 20 7.57 3.15 -3.82
C GLU A 20 6.67 3.67 -4.94
N PHE A 21 5.38 3.41 -4.87
CA PHE A 21 4.39 3.94 -5.80
C PHE A 21 4.39 5.48 -5.86
N VAL A 22 4.45 6.14 -4.69
CA VAL A 22 4.57 7.61 -4.63
C VAL A 22 5.85 8.11 -5.29
N SER A 23 6.96 7.41 -5.11
CA SER A 23 8.24 7.75 -5.76
C SER A 23 8.16 7.59 -7.28
N GLU A 24 7.55 6.50 -7.75
CA GLU A 24 7.37 6.24 -9.17
C GLU A 24 6.46 7.26 -9.84
N MET A 25 5.34 7.62 -9.20
CA MET A 25 4.48 8.71 -9.67
C MET A 25 5.24 10.04 -9.83
N LYS A 26 6.12 10.38 -8.87
CA LYS A 26 6.95 11.60 -8.97
C LYS A 26 7.92 11.53 -10.14
N LYS A 27 8.61 10.40 -10.31
CA LYS A 27 9.53 10.18 -11.45
C LYS A 27 8.80 10.29 -12.79
N THR A 28 7.63 9.67 -12.91
CA THR A 28 6.81 9.78 -14.13
C THR A 28 6.36 11.22 -14.35
N LEU A 29 5.95 11.94 -13.30
CA LEU A 29 5.55 13.35 -13.41
C LEU A 29 6.70 14.22 -13.93
N GLU A 30 7.89 14.09 -13.36
CA GLU A 30 9.09 14.82 -13.79
C GLU A 30 9.45 14.49 -15.25
N ALA A 31 9.38 13.21 -15.64
CA ALA A 31 9.63 12.78 -17.01
C ALA A 31 8.60 13.36 -18.00
N GLN A 32 7.33 13.44 -17.62
CA GLN A 32 6.30 14.06 -18.46
C GLN A 32 6.53 15.57 -18.56
N ILE A 33 6.90 16.26 -17.47
CA ILE A 33 7.24 17.68 -17.48
C ILE A 33 8.40 17.96 -18.45
N ALA A 34 9.42 17.11 -18.47
CA ALA A 34 10.52 17.19 -19.43
C ALA A 34 10.06 17.01 -20.88
N ARG A 35 9.00 16.22 -21.12
CA ARG A 35 8.35 16.06 -22.44
C ARG A 35 7.39 17.20 -22.80
N GLY A 36 7.33 18.26 -21.99
CA GLY A 36 6.48 19.43 -22.21
C GLY A 36 5.07 19.30 -21.64
N TYR A 37 4.77 18.25 -20.86
CA TYR A 37 3.51 18.15 -20.13
C TYR A 37 3.44 19.23 -19.04
N ARG A 38 2.42 20.09 -19.09
CA ARG A 38 2.13 21.05 -18.02
C ARG A 38 0.80 20.71 -17.37
N PRO A 39 0.76 20.42 -16.06
CA PRO A 39 -0.50 20.18 -15.36
C PRO A 39 -1.39 21.42 -15.50
N ARG A 40 -2.44 21.33 -16.33
CA ARG A 40 -3.40 22.43 -16.52
C ARG A 40 -4.65 22.16 -15.68
N GLY A 41 -4.90 23.03 -14.70
CA GLY A 41 -6.17 23.10 -14.00
C GLY A 41 -7.22 23.80 -14.88
N GLY A 42 -7.75 23.10 -15.89
CA GLY A 42 -8.87 23.62 -16.69
C GLY A 42 -10.18 23.68 -15.90
N ARG A 43 -11.13 24.51 -16.34
CA ARG A 43 -12.46 24.69 -15.71
C ARG A 43 -13.36 23.45 -15.82
N ASN A 44 -13.09 22.55 -16.78
CA ASN A 44 -13.88 21.35 -17.04
C ASN A 44 -13.28 20.11 -16.35
N ILE A 45 -14.08 19.46 -15.50
CA ILE A 45 -13.71 18.24 -14.77
C ILE A 45 -13.31 17.11 -15.74
N PHE A 46 -14.04 16.94 -16.84
CA PHE A 46 -13.73 15.93 -17.86
C PHE A 46 -12.36 16.13 -18.51
N ALA A 47 -12.05 17.36 -18.92
CA ALA A 47 -10.75 17.69 -19.51
C ALA A 47 -9.61 17.48 -18.50
N ARG A 48 -9.88 17.71 -17.20
CA ARG A 48 -8.92 17.47 -16.12
C ARG A 48 -8.63 15.99 -15.93
N ILE A 49 -9.65 15.14 -15.93
CA ILE A 49 -9.47 13.67 -15.83
C ILE A 49 -8.66 13.16 -17.04
N LEU A 50 -9.03 13.58 -18.25
CA LEU A 50 -8.32 13.17 -19.46
C LEU A 50 -6.86 13.66 -19.48
N SER A 51 -6.59 14.84 -18.90
CA SER A 51 -5.23 15.37 -18.78
C SER A 51 -4.32 14.55 -17.85
N LEU A 52 -4.87 13.68 -17.00
CA LEU A 52 -4.09 12.79 -16.13
C LEU A 52 -3.69 11.48 -16.85
N ALA A 53 -4.32 11.15 -17.98
CA ALA A 53 -4.01 9.94 -18.74
C ALA A 53 -2.50 9.71 -19.01
N PRO A 54 -1.70 10.70 -19.44
CA PRO A 54 -0.25 10.49 -19.68
C PRO A 54 0.56 10.21 -18.40
N LEU A 55 0.01 10.46 -17.22
CA LEU A 55 0.61 10.11 -15.93
C LEU A 55 0.13 8.74 -15.45
N VAL A 56 -1.18 8.50 -15.54
CA VAL A 56 -1.81 7.26 -15.05
C VAL A 56 -1.37 6.06 -15.88
N VAL A 57 -1.40 6.15 -17.21
CA VAL A 57 -1.11 5.00 -18.09
C VAL A 57 0.29 4.42 -17.84
N PRO A 58 1.38 5.20 -17.82
CA PRO A 58 2.72 4.65 -17.57
C PRO A 58 2.85 4.03 -16.17
N VAL A 59 2.32 4.70 -15.14
CA VAL A 59 2.40 4.22 -13.76
C VAL A 59 1.59 2.92 -13.61
N THR A 60 0.42 2.81 -14.23
CA THR A 60 -0.40 1.59 -14.17
C THR A 60 0.27 0.41 -14.88
N ILE A 61 0.92 0.63 -16.03
CA ILE A 61 1.67 -0.42 -16.71
C ILE A 61 2.85 -0.88 -15.84
N SER A 62 3.62 0.07 -15.29
CA SER A 62 4.75 -0.25 -14.43
C SER A 62 4.33 -1.01 -13.16
N ALA A 63 3.25 -0.57 -12.52
CA ALA A 63 2.68 -1.25 -11.35
C ALA A 63 2.18 -2.66 -11.69
N THR A 64 1.60 -2.86 -12.87
CA THR A 64 1.17 -4.19 -13.32
C THR A 64 2.36 -5.13 -13.48
N LEU A 65 3.43 -4.68 -14.13
CA LEU A 65 4.65 -5.47 -14.32
C LEU A 65 5.30 -5.83 -12.99
N SER A 66 5.41 -4.88 -12.07
CA SER A 66 5.99 -5.15 -10.75
C SER A 66 5.16 -6.15 -9.95
N ILE A 67 3.81 -6.12 -10.06
CA ILE A 67 2.95 -7.12 -9.44
C ILE A 67 3.25 -8.52 -9.98
N TYR A 68 3.48 -8.69 -11.29
CA TYR A 68 3.89 -9.97 -11.86
C TYR A 68 5.23 -10.43 -11.32
N ASP A 69 6.25 -9.56 -11.31
CA ASP A 69 7.57 -9.89 -10.77
C ASP A 69 7.51 -10.32 -9.29
N ILE A 70 6.67 -9.65 -8.51
CA ILE A 70 6.46 -9.96 -7.09
C ILE A 70 5.73 -11.30 -6.94
N ALA A 71 4.70 -11.55 -7.74
CA ALA A 71 3.93 -12.79 -7.70
C ALA A 71 4.81 -13.99 -8.07
N ASP A 72 5.59 -13.88 -9.14
CA ASP A 72 6.53 -14.92 -9.57
C ASP A 72 7.60 -15.18 -8.50
N ALA A 73 8.18 -14.11 -7.92
CA ALA A 73 9.13 -14.24 -6.83
C ALA A 73 8.52 -14.86 -5.56
N MET A 74 7.23 -14.63 -5.31
CA MET A 74 6.50 -15.25 -4.20
C MET A 74 6.24 -16.73 -4.46
N GLU A 75 5.85 -17.10 -5.67
CA GLU A 75 5.65 -18.49 -6.08
C GLU A 75 6.95 -19.29 -6.00
N LEU A 76 8.07 -18.72 -6.50
CA LEU A 76 9.41 -19.31 -6.39
C LEU A 76 9.86 -19.51 -4.93
N ARG A 77 9.33 -18.74 -3.99
CA ARG A 77 9.58 -18.89 -2.54
C ARG A 77 8.59 -19.83 -1.85
N GLY A 78 7.72 -20.52 -2.60
CA GLY A 78 6.72 -21.44 -2.08
C GLY A 78 5.55 -20.74 -1.37
N PHE A 79 5.30 -19.45 -1.65
CA PHE A 79 4.19 -18.73 -1.04
C PHE A 79 2.85 -19.27 -1.56
N GLY A 80 1.99 -19.74 -0.66
CA GLY A 80 0.68 -20.30 -1.01
C GLY A 80 0.66 -21.83 -1.22
N GLU A 81 1.81 -22.50 -1.16
CA GLU A 81 1.93 -23.96 -1.32
C GLU A 81 1.44 -24.73 -0.07
N ARG A 82 1.54 -24.14 1.13
CA ARG A 82 1.13 -24.77 2.40
C ARG A 82 0.07 -23.95 3.14
N GLN A 83 -0.88 -24.62 3.78
CA GLN A 83 -1.98 -23.98 4.54
C GLN A 83 -1.51 -23.28 5.83
N CYS A 84 -0.35 -23.67 6.37
CA CYS A 84 0.18 -23.15 7.63
C CYS A 84 1.29 -22.12 7.38
N HIS A 85 0.95 -20.84 7.50
CA HIS A 85 1.94 -19.75 7.56
C HIS A 85 2.38 -19.51 9.01
N THR A 86 3.68 -19.45 9.25
CA THR A 86 4.24 -19.06 10.54
C THR A 86 4.44 -17.54 10.60
N TRP A 87 4.02 -16.92 11.71
CA TRP A 87 4.21 -15.49 11.91
C TRP A 87 5.62 -15.21 12.44
N TYR A 88 6.44 -14.54 11.64
CA TYR A 88 7.80 -14.17 12.05
C TYR A 88 7.79 -13.07 13.12
N ARG A 89 7.00 -12.01 12.91
CA ARG A 89 6.82 -10.93 13.88
C ARG A 89 5.58 -11.19 14.72
N ARG A 90 5.76 -11.47 16.00
CA ARG A 90 4.67 -11.51 16.99
C ARG A 90 4.74 -10.25 17.85
N LEU A 91 3.62 -9.54 17.96
CA LEU A 91 3.50 -8.40 18.85
C LEU A 91 3.32 -8.92 20.28
N GLN A 92 4.27 -8.63 21.17
CA GLN A 92 4.15 -8.94 22.59
C GLN A 92 3.73 -7.67 23.33
N MET A 93 2.71 -7.78 24.18
CA MET A 93 2.26 -6.65 24.99
C MET A 93 3.32 -6.31 26.03
N GLU A 94 3.80 -5.07 26.00
CA GLU A 94 4.74 -4.58 27.00
C GLU A 94 4.00 -4.17 28.29
N LYS A 95 4.76 -3.97 29.38
CA LYS A 95 4.20 -3.51 30.66
C LYS A 95 3.52 -2.14 30.52
N ALA A 96 4.03 -1.29 29.62
CA ALA A 96 3.43 0.00 29.29
C ALA A 96 2.04 -0.18 28.65
N ASP A 97 1.89 -1.11 27.70
CA ASP A 97 0.60 -1.39 27.06
C ASP A 97 -0.44 -1.87 28.07
N LYS A 98 -0.02 -2.70 29.03
CA LYS A 98 -0.90 -3.18 30.11
C LYS A 98 -1.33 -2.06 31.05
N ALA A 99 -0.40 -1.17 31.44
CA ALA A 99 -0.72 -0.02 32.28
C ALA A 99 -1.67 0.94 31.57
N LEU A 100 -1.44 1.20 30.28
CA LEU A 100 -2.29 2.05 29.46
C LEU A 100 -3.70 1.45 29.28
N ALA A 101 -3.80 0.15 29.03
CA ALA A 101 -5.07 -0.55 28.90
C ALA A 101 -5.88 -0.55 30.21
N LEU A 102 -5.21 -0.67 31.36
CA LEU A 102 -5.87 -0.62 32.67
C LEU A 102 -6.32 0.81 33.00
N ALA A 103 -5.50 1.81 32.68
CA ALA A 103 -5.86 3.22 32.84
C ALA A 103 -7.05 3.63 31.96
N SER A 104 -7.10 3.18 30.70
CA SER A 104 -8.23 3.48 29.81
C SER A 104 -9.53 2.81 30.27
N ALA A 105 -9.45 1.57 30.77
CA ALA A 105 -10.60 0.88 31.36
C ALA A 105 -11.11 1.58 32.64
N ALA A 106 -10.20 2.04 33.49
CA ALA A 106 -10.56 2.81 34.70
C ALA A 106 -11.21 4.16 34.35
N ALA A 107 -10.69 4.87 33.35
CA ALA A 107 -11.27 6.14 32.91
C ALA A 107 -12.70 5.98 32.36
N LEU A 108 -12.98 4.89 31.63
CA LEU A 108 -14.32 4.57 31.13
C LEU A 108 -15.32 4.14 32.22
N LEU A 109 -14.84 3.65 33.36
CA LEU A 109 -15.70 3.30 34.49
C LEU A 109 -16.02 4.49 35.41
N VAL A 110 -15.17 5.52 35.36
CA VAL A 110 -15.34 6.76 36.16
C VAL A 110 -16.24 7.77 35.44
N TYR A 111 -16.39 7.65 34.11
CA TYR A 111 -17.27 8.48 33.28
C TYR A 111 -18.61 7.78 33.03
#